data_AF-A0A0K2RAS1-F1
#
_entry.id   AF-A0A0K2RAS1-F1
#
_cell.length_a   1.000
_cell.length_b   1.000
_cell.length_c   1.000
_cell.angle_alpha   90.00
_cell.angle_beta   90.00
_cell.angle_gamma   90.00
#
_symmetry.space_group_name_H-M   'P 1'
#
loop_
_entity.id
_entity.type
_entity.pdbx_description
1 polymer ?
#
loop_
_entity_poly.entity_id
_entity_poly.type
_entity_poly.pdbx_seq_one_letter_code
_entity_poly.pdbx_strand_id
1 'polypeptide(L)'
;MPGACVVFSPWIDLELTGESLRTRADVDPSLTVNGLRRAATDYLHGRSPRHSGANALHASLAGLPPMFIQVGSREILFDDSIRLAAHAGTAGVSVELQCWPEMVHVFQAFAAQLPEGRAALQAAGAFIRTKVTLSETSASYRPLLSDRPFSPPASDLRILTISSWVWKMRPSLSGA
;
A
#
# COMPACT_ATOMS: atom_id res chain seq x y z
N MET A 1 -0.60 6.80 19.55
CA MET A 1 -0.61 6.21 18.20
C MET A 1 -1.64 6.94 17.35
N PRO A 2 -1.37 7.27 16.07
CA PRO A 2 -2.38 7.82 15.16
C PRO A 2 -3.54 6.82 14.94
N GLY A 3 -4.69 7.32 14.47
CA GLY A 3 -5.88 6.47 14.26
C GLY A 3 -5.81 5.56 13.03
N ALA A 4 -5.03 5.93 12.00
CA ALA A 4 -4.87 5.18 10.76
C ALA A 4 -3.51 5.45 10.10
N CYS A 5 -3.07 4.52 9.26
CA CYS A 5 -1.97 4.68 8.32
C CYS A 5 -2.49 4.45 6.90
N VAL A 6 -2.23 5.39 5.99
CA VAL A 6 -2.58 5.29 4.57
C VAL A 6 -1.30 5.40 3.77
N VAL A 7 -1.02 4.41 2.93
CA VAL A 7 0.17 4.37 2.08
C VAL A 7 -0.21 4.09 0.64
N PHE A 8 0.37 4.85 -0.28
CA PHE A 8 0.15 4.73 -1.72
C PHE A 8 1.45 4.29 -2.38
N SER A 9 1.38 3.22 -3.16
CA SER A 9 2.52 2.65 -3.89
C SER A 9 3.80 2.56 -3.04
N PRO A 10 3.74 1.98 -1.82
CA PRO A 10 4.85 2.02 -0.87
C PRO A 10 6.09 1.30 -1.42
N TRP A 11 7.24 1.94 -1.28
CA TRP A 11 8.55 1.32 -1.42
C TRP A 11 9.06 0.94 -0.04
N ILE A 12 9.16 -0.36 0.24
CA ILE A 12 9.57 -0.86 1.57
C ILE A 12 10.85 -1.67 1.55
N ASP A 13 11.29 -2.11 0.37
CA ASP A 13 12.44 -2.98 0.19
C ASP A 13 13.61 -2.25 -0.50
N LEU A 14 14.60 -1.84 0.30
CA LEU A 14 15.82 -1.22 -0.21
C LEU A 14 16.85 -2.23 -0.73
N GLU A 15 16.59 -3.55 -0.59
CA GLU A 15 17.39 -4.59 -1.24
C GLU A 15 16.94 -4.84 -2.69
N LEU A 16 15.76 -4.33 -3.07
CA LEU A 16 15.18 -4.49 -4.41
C LEU A 16 14.98 -5.97 -4.79
N THR A 17 14.32 -6.72 -3.92
CA THR A 17 14.12 -8.18 -4.06
C THR A 17 12.73 -8.59 -4.58
N GLY A 18 11.81 -7.64 -4.76
CA GLY A 18 10.47 -7.92 -5.30
C GLY A 18 10.51 -8.42 -6.75
N GLU A 19 9.74 -9.45 -7.07
CA GLU A 19 9.69 -10.05 -8.41
C GLU A 19 9.01 -9.11 -9.42
N SER A 20 8.13 -8.23 -8.95
CA SER A 20 7.53 -7.13 -9.73
C SER A 20 8.56 -6.17 -10.32
N LEU A 21 9.75 -6.04 -9.73
CA LEU A 21 10.85 -5.24 -10.30
C LEU A 21 11.28 -5.76 -11.67
N ARG A 22 11.17 -7.07 -11.91
CA ARG A 22 11.47 -7.71 -13.19
C ARG A 22 10.22 -7.87 -14.04
N THR A 23 9.17 -8.45 -13.47
CA THR A 23 7.96 -8.83 -14.23
C THR A 23 7.12 -7.64 -14.71
N ARG A 24 7.33 -6.45 -14.12
CA ARG A 24 6.59 -5.23 -14.49
C ARG A 24 7.47 -4.10 -15.00
N ALA A 25 8.78 -4.34 -15.18
CA ALA A 25 9.71 -3.33 -15.66
C ALA A 25 9.28 -2.68 -16.97
N ASP A 26 8.73 -3.47 -17.90
CA ASP A 26 8.33 -2.98 -19.23
C ASP A 26 6.97 -2.26 -19.24
N VAL A 27 6.19 -2.35 -18.17
CA VAL A 27 4.84 -1.79 -18.10
C VAL A 27 4.70 -0.60 -17.15
N ASP A 28 5.73 -0.32 -16.35
CA ASP A 28 5.80 0.83 -15.45
C ASP A 28 6.44 2.03 -16.15
N PRO A 29 5.67 3.08 -16.48
CA PRO A 29 6.21 4.28 -17.12
C PRO A 29 6.80 5.28 -16.11
N SER A 30 6.66 5.03 -14.81
CA SER A 30 6.92 6.02 -13.75
C SER A 30 8.27 5.79 -13.08
N LEU A 31 8.61 4.53 -12.84
CA LEU A 31 9.81 4.15 -12.11
C LEU A 31 10.69 3.20 -12.93
N THR A 32 11.99 3.21 -12.62
CA THR A 32 12.93 2.24 -13.16
C THR A 32 13.72 1.57 -12.04
N VAL A 33 14.09 0.31 -12.21
CA VAL A 33 14.88 -0.44 -11.22
C VAL A 33 16.24 0.24 -10.98
N ASN A 34 16.86 0.79 -12.02
CA ASN A 34 18.12 1.54 -11.90
C ASN A 34 17.91 2.85 -11.11
N GLY A 35 16.79 3.54 -11.31
CA GLY A 35 16.41 4.72 -10.53
C GLY A 35 16.26 4.40 -9.05
N LEU A 36 15.52 3.33 -8.71
CA LEU A 36 15.39 2.87 -7.32
C LEU A 36 16.74 2.47 -6.71
N ARG A 37 17.61 1.80 -7.46
CA ARG A 37 18.94 1.40 -6.98
C ARG A 37 19.81 2.61 -6.64
N ARG A 38 19.77 3.66 -7.46
CA ARG A 38 20.47 4.93 -7.19
C ARG A 38 19.89 5.60 -5.95
N ALA A 39 18.57 5.77 -5.89
CA ALA A 39 17.89 6.36 -4.75
C ALA A 39 18.17 5.61 -3.43
N ALA A 40 18.23 4.27 -3.46
CA ALA A 40 18.57 3.47 -2.29
C ALA A 40 20.01 3.69 -1.85
N THR A 41 20.95 3.76 -2.80
CA THR A 41 22.37 4.02 -2.53
C THR A 41 22.54 5.39 -1.86
N ASP A 42 21.88 6.40 -2.42
CA ASP A 42 21.90 7.76 -1.89
C ASP A 42 21.26 7.81 -0.51
N TYR A 43 20.07 7.22 -0.31
CA TYR A 43 19.39 7.25 0.98
C TYR A 43 20.17 6.52 2.10
N LEU A 44 20.76 5.36 1.77
CA LEU A 44 21.45 4.54 2.76
C LEU A 44 22.80 5.12 3.18
N HIS A 45 23.46 5.91 2.34
CA HIS A 45 24.80 6.47 2.60
C HIS A 45 25.78 5.42 3.17
N GLY A 46 25.82 4.23 2.54
CA GLY A 46 26.69 3.12 2.97
C GLY A 46 26.17 2.28 4.14
N ARG A 47 25.00 2.60 4.72
CA ARG A 47 24.34 1.74 5.70
C ARG A 47 23.75 0.51 5.03
N SER A 48 23.54 -0.55 5.81
CA SER A 48 22.94 -1.79 5.31
C SER A 48 21.52 -1.54 4.76
N PRO A 49 21.17 -2.08 3.58
CA PRO A 49 19.80 -2.03 3.04
C PRO A 49 18.80 -2.84 3.88
N ARG A 50 19.28 -3.64 4.84
CA ARG A 50 18.47 -4.42 5.78
C ARG A 50 18.19 -3.69 7.09
N HIS A 51 18.64 -2.44 7.22
CA HIS A 51 18.43 -1.66 8.43
C HIS A 51 16.92 -1.44 8.66
N SER A 52 16.39 -1.91 9.79
CA SER A 52 14.94 -1.94 10.07
C SER A 52 14.26 -0.56 10.07
N GLY A 53 15.00 0.50 10.40
CA GLY A 53 14.50 1.89 10.29
C GLY A 53 14.40 2.42 8.85
N ALA A 54 14.90 1.68 7.85
CA ALA A 54 14.95 2.08 6.45
C ALA A 54 14.23 1.08 5.53
N ASN A 55 14.17 -0.19 5.92
CA ASN A 55 13.54 -1.27 5.16
C ASN A 55 12.50 -1.97 6.03
N ALA A 56 11.22 -1.78 5.71
CA ALA A 56 10.12 -2.20 6.56
C ALA A 56 9.94 -3.74 6.58
N LEU A 57 10.54 -4.48 5.64
CA LEU A 57 10.56 -5.94 5.67
C LEU A 57 11.31 -6.48 6.89
N HIS A 58 12.27 -5.71 7.41
CA HIS A 58 13.06 -6.08 8.59
C HIS A 58 12.60 -5.36 9.86
N ALA A 59 11.52 -4.56 9.79
CA ALA A 59 10.97 -3.84 10.93
C ALA A 59 9.92 -4.68 11.67
N SER A 60 9.78 -4.44 12.97
CA SER A 60 8.59 -4.87 13.72
C SER A 60 7.42 -3.96 13.38
N LEU A 61 6.32 -4.53 12.88
CA LEU A 61 5.09 -3.80 12.56
C LEU A 61 4.02 -3.95 13.66
N ALA A 62 4.32 -4.67 14.74
CA ALA A 62 3.38 -4.89 15.82
C ALA A 62 3.00 -3.57 16.50
N GLY A 63 1.70 -3.40 16.78
CA GLY A 63 1.18 -2.19 17.43
C GLY A 63 1.01 -0.98 16.51
N LEU A 64 1.33 -1.09 15.21
CA LEU A 64 0.99 -0.07 14.22
C LEU A 64 -0.54 0.09 14.06
N PRO A 65 -1.03 1.27 13.62
CA PRO A 65 -2.46 1.50 13.49
C PRO A 65 -3.02 0.72 12.29
N PRO A 66 -4.36 0.62 12.15
CA PRO A 66 -4.97 0.07 10.95
C PRO A 66 -4.39 0.70 9.69
N MET A 67 -4.01 -0.14 8.73
CA MET A 67 -3.29 0.26 7.53
C MET A 67 -4.15 0.07 6.29
N PHE A 68 -4.17 1.08 5.43
CA PHE A 68 -4.78 1.04 4.11
C PHE A 68 -3.70 1.25 3.06
N ILE A 69 -3.59 0.29 2.15
CA ILE A 69 -2.54 0.22 1.13
C ILE A 69 -3.21 0.23 -0.23
N GLN A 70 -2.78 1.12 -1.12
CA GLN A 70 -3.16 1.06 -2.53
C GLN A 70 -1.94 0.95 -3.41
N VAL A 71 -2.05 0.18 -4.48
CA VAL A 71 -0.98 -0.01 -5.46
C VAL A 71 -1.56 -0.23 -6.85
N GLY A 72 -0.88 0.28 -7.87
CA GLY A 72 -1.22 0.02 -9.26
C GLY A 72 -0.78 -1.37 -9.74
N SER A 73 -1.51 -1.97 -10.68
CA SER A 73 -1.13 -3.25 -11.27
C SER A 73 -0.02 -3.12 -12.33
N ARG A 74 0.40 -1.89 -12.67
CA ARG A 74 1.45 -1.59 -13.66
C ARG A 74 2.61 -0.81 -13.04
N GLU A 75 2.96 -1.12 -11.80
CA GLU A 75 4.16 -0.57 -11.17
C GLU A 75 5.10 -1.65 -10.64
N ILE A 76 6.40 -1.34 -10.64
CA ILE A 76 7.47 -2.23 -10.20
C ILE A 76 7.49 -2.45 -8.68
N LEU A 77 6.82 -1.60 -7.90
CA LEU A 77 6.67 -1.70 -6.44
C LEU A 77 5.43 -2.49 -5.99
N PHE A 78 4.81 -3.24 -6.90
CA PHE A 78 3.64 -4.04 -6.55
C PHE A 78 3.90 -5.06 -5.44
N ASP A 79 4.98 -5.82 -5.55
CA ASP A 79 5.30 -6.84 -4.55
C ASP A 79 5.67 -6.22 -3.20
N ASP A 80 6.25 -5.02 -3.17
CA ASP A 80 6.47 -4.26 -1.94
C ASP A 80 5.15 -4.03 -1.19
N SER A 81 4.09 -3.67 -1.92
CA SER A 81 2.76 -3.47 -1.33
C SER A 81 2.13 -4.76 -0.84
N ILE A 82 2.24 -5.85 -1.62
CA ILE A 82 1.75 -7.18 -1.21
C ILE A 82 2.49 -7.66 0.05
N ARG A 83 3.82 -7.52 0.06
CA ARG A 83 4.67 -7.95 1.17
C ARG A 83 4.46 -7.10 2.42
N LEU A 84 4.26 -5.79 2.27
CA LEU A 84 3.88 -4.93 3.40
C LEU A 84 2.55 -5.40 4.01
N ALA A 85 1.55 -5.65 3.17
CA ALA A 85 0.23 -6.10 3.63
C ALA A 85 0.31 -7.42 4.39
N ALA A 86 1.04 -8.38 3.83
CA ALA A 86 1.27 -9.68 4.47
C ALA A 86 2.03 -9.53 5.79
N HIS A 87 3.15 -8.80 5.80
CA HIS A 87 3.98 -8.59 6.99
C HIS A 87 3.19 -7.92 8.11
N ALA A 88 2.51 -6.82 7.82
CA ALA A 88 1.66 -6.11 8.78
C ALA A 88 0.51 -7.00 9.30
N GLY A 89 -0.15 -7.75 8.41
CA GLY A 89 -1.19 -8.71 8.77
C GLY A 89 -0.67 -9.80 9.71
N THR A 90 0.51 -10.37 9.45
CA THR A 90 1.14 -11.36 10.34
C THR A 90 1.55 -10.78 11.70
N ALA A 91 1.83 -9.48 11.76
CA ALA A 91 2.10 -8.76 13.00
C ALA A 91 0.83 -8.33 13.78
N GLY A 92 -0.36 -8.75 13.33
CA GLY A 92 -1.64 -8.46 13.97
C GLY A 92 -2.22 -7.08 13.64
N VAL A 93 -1.67 -6.37 12.64
CA VAL A 93 -2.22 -5.10 12.17
C VAL A 93 -3.44 -5.36 11.28
N SER A 94 -4.52 -4.59 11.44
CA SER A 94 -5.65 -4.61 10.51
C SER A 94 -5.21 -3.97 9.19
N VAL A 95 -5.26 -4.73 8.10
CA VAL A 95 -4.82 -4.25 6.78
C VAL A 95 -5.93 -4.37 5.75
N GLU A 96 -6.15 -3.29 5.01
CA GLU A 96 -6.88 -3.29 3.75
C GLU A 96 -5.91 -2.98 2.60
N LEU A 97 -5.82 -3.89 1.64
CA LEU A 97 -5.01 -3.74 0.44
C LEU A 97 -5.91 -3.65 -0.79
N GLN A 98 -5.70 -2.62 -1.61
CA GLN A 98 -6.39 -2.45 -2.88
C GLN A 98 -5.38 -2.45 -4.03
N CYS A 99 -5.48 -3.45 -4.89
CA CYS A 99 -4.72 -3.54 -6.13
C CYS A 99 -5.55 -2.99 -7.28
N TRP A 100 -5.12 -1.88 -7.87
CA TRP A 100 -5.85 -1.17 -8.91
C TRP A 100 -5.41 -1.63 -10.30
N PRO A 101 -6.30 -2.25 -11.10
CA PRO A 101 -5.98 -2.69 -12.46
C PRO A 101 -5.50 -1.54 -13.33
N GLU A 102 -4.50 -1.80 -14.16
CA GLU A 102 -3.94 -0.90 -15.18
C GLU A 102 -3.32 0.41 -14.64
N MET A 103 -3.37 0.64 -13.33
CA MET A 103 -2.84 1.84 -12.72
C MET A 103 -1.32 1.78 -12.53
N VAL A 104 -0.71 2.96 -12.63
CA VAL A 104 0.73 3.20 -12.49
C VAL A 104 1.07 3.69 -11.08
N HIS A 105 2.37 3.88 -10.82
CA HIS A 105 2.88 4.37 -9.55
C HIS A 105 2.22 5.71 -9.14
N VAL A 106 1.65 5.74 -7.93
CA VAL A 106 1.00 6.92 -7.33
C VAL A 106 -0.06 7.55 -8.26
N PHE A 107 -0.87 6.73 -8.93
CA PHE A 107 -1.93 7.20 -9.83
C PHE A 107 -2.95 8.17 -9.17
N GLN A 108 -3.04 8.16 -7.84
CA GLN A 108 -3.81 9.11 -7.03
C GLN A 108 -3.42 10.57 -7.29
N ALA A 109 -2.15 10.84 -7.64
CA ALA A 109 -1.66 12.18 -7.96
C ALA A 109 -2.38 12.81 -9.17
N PHE A 110 -3.00 11.99 -10.03
CA PHE A 110 -3.74 12.42 -11.21
C PHE A 110 -5.24 12.57 -10.98
N ALA A 111 -5.73 12.64 -9.73
CA ALA A 111 -7.17 12.67 -9.40
C ALA A 111 -8.00 13.80 -10.07
N ALA A 112 -7.35 14.85 -10.57
CA ALA A 112 -8.02 15.89 -11.35
C ALA A 112 -8.37 15.42 -12.77
N GLN A 113 -7.54 14.57 -13.37
CA GLN A 113 -7.65 14.10 -14.76
C GLN A 113 -8.05 12.62 -14.88
N LEU A 114 -7.81 11.82 -13.85
CA LEU A 114 -7.99 10.36 -13.82
C LEU A 114 -9.11 9.99 -12.82
N PRO A 115 -10.25 9.46 -13.29
CA PRO A 115 -11.35 9.03 -12.42
C PRO A 115 -10.92 8.01 -11.36
N GLU A 116 -10.04 7.07 -11.72
CA GLU A 116 -9.48 6.06 -10.82
C GLU A 116 -8.68 6.71 -9.70
N GLY A 117 -7.85 7.72 -10.02
CA GLY A 117 -7.10 8.48 -9.01
C GLY A 117 -8.02 9.19 -8.02
N ARG A 118 -9.13 9.75 -8.50
CA ARG A 118 -10.16 10.36 -7.64
C ARG A 118 -10.85 9.32 -6.76
N ALA A 119 -11.27 8.19 -7.34
CA ALA A 119 -11.92 7.11 -6.62
C ALA A 119 -11.00 6.51 -5.53
N ALA A 120 -9.72 6.37 -5.84
CA ALA A 120 -8.70 5.89 -4.92
C ALA A 120 -8.53 6.81 -3.71
N LEU A 121 -8.47 8.14 -3.92
CA LEU A 121 -8.45 9.12 -2.83
C LEU A 121 -9.76 9.14 -2.03
N GLN A 122 -10.91 8.99 -2.69
CA GLN A 122 -12.21 8.89 -2.00
C GLN A 122 -12.27 7.66 -1.08
N ALA A 123 -11.77 6.51 -1.55
CA ALA A 123 -11.67 5.28 -0.76
C ALA A 123 -10.73 5.45 0.45
N ALA A 124 -9.56 6.05 0.24
CA ALA A 124 -8.64 6.37 1.33
C ALA A 124 -9.27 7.32 2.37
N GLY A 125 -9.98 8.35 1.92
CA GLY A 125 -10.71 9.27 2.80
C GLY A 125 -11.84 8.58 3.57
N ALA A 126 -12.56 7.65 2.92
CA ALA A 126 -13.58 6.84 3.58
C ALA A 126 -12.96 5.96 4.66
N PHE A 127 -11.85 5.27 4.36
CA PHE A 127 -11.11 4.49 5.34
C PHE A 127 -10.72 5.34 6.56
N ILE A 128 -10.10 6.51 6.34
CA ILE A 128 -9.69 7.42 7.44
C ILE A 128 -10.89 7.79 8.32
N ARG A 129 -12.04 8.16 7.73
CA ARG A 129 -13.26 8.52 8.49
C ARG A 129 -13.80 7.37 9.34
N THR A 130 -13.58 6.11 8.95
CA THR A 130 -13.96 4.95 9.78
C THR A 130 -13.03 4.71 10.97
N LYS A 131 -11.80 5.25 10.93
CA LYS A 131 -10.76 4.99 11.95
C LYS A 131 -10.50 6.16 12.87
N VAL A 132 -10.81 7.38 12.42
CA VAL A 132 -10.61 8.60 13.20
C VAL A 132 -11.96 9.10 13.69
N THR A 133 -12.13 9.15 15.01
CA THR A 133 -13.22 9.92 15.61
C THR A 133 -12.88 11.40 15.47
N LEU A 134 -13.60 12.11 14.62
CA LEU A 134 -13.52 13.57 14.60
C LEU A 134 -14.17 14.08 15.90
N SER A 135 -13.35 14.61 16.81
CA SER A 135 -13.88 15.52 17.83
C SER A 135 -14.40 16.74 17.08
N GLU A 136 -15.67 17.12 17.30
CA GLU A 136 -16.27 18.31 16.71
C GLU A 136 -15.49 19.55 17.14
N THR A 137 -14.45 19.90 16.38
CA THR A 137 -13.91 21.26 16.39
C THR A 137 -14.58 21.96 15.23
N SER A 138 -15.38 22.99 15.55
CA SER A 138 -16.09 23.85 14.62
C SER A 138 -15.13 24.54 13.66
N ALA A 139 -14.72 23.85 12.60
CA ALA A 139 -14.09 24.45 11.44
C ALA A 139 -15.03 24.20 10.26
N SER A 140 -15.63 25.27 9.77
CA SER A 140 -16.48 25.29 8.58
C SER A 140 -15.69 24.78 7.37
N TYR A 141 -15.75 23.47 7.11
CA TYR A 141 -15.30 22.90 5.85
C TYR A 141 -16.46 22.98 4.86
N ARG A 142 -16.31 23.82 3.83
CA ARG A 142 -17.26 23.95 2.73
C ARG A 142 -16.72 23.15 1.54
N PRO A 143 -17.31 22.00 1.18
CA PRO A 143 -16.82 21.22 0.04
C PRO A 143 -17.01 22.02 -1.24
N LEU A 144 -15.94 22.21 -2.01
CA LEU A 144 -16.03 22.62 -3.41
C LEU A 144 -15.99 21.35 -4.25
N LEU A 145 -17.12 21.10 -4.94
CA LEU A 145 -17.38 20.16 -6.05
C LEU A 145 -18.46 19.13 -5.74
N SER A 146 -19.37 18.99 -6.70
CA SER A 146 -20.60 18.20 -6.65
C SER A 146 -20.33 16.72 -6.43
N ASP A 147 -20.82 16.20 -5.31
CA ASP A 147 -20.88 14.78 -5.00
C ASP A 147 -21.87 14.09 -5.95
N ARG A 148 -21.35 13.48 -7.02
CA ARG A 148 -21.97 12.27 -7.55
C ARG A 148 -21.19 11.10 -7.01
N PRO A 149 -21.80 10.17 -6.26
CA PRO A 149 -21.13 8.93 -5.90
C PRO A 149 -20.79 8.18 -7.20
N PHE A 150 -19.51 7.91 -7.40
CA PHE A 150 -19.06 7.03 -8.47
C PHE A 150 -19.21 5.59 -8.01
N SER A 151 -19.94 4.79 -8.77
CA SER A 151 -19.98 3.34 -8.61
C SER A 151 -18.76 2.77 -9.34
N PRO A 152 -17.81 2.10 -8.66
CA PRO A 152 -16.68 1.51 -9.36
C PRO A 152 -17.17 0.45 -10.37
N PRO A 153 -16.51 0.29 -11.53
CA PRO A 153 -16.78 -0.85 -12.41
C PRO A 153 -16.49 -2.14 -11.64
N ALA A 154 -17.50 -3.00 -11.54
CA ALA A 154 -17.56 -4.11 -10.61
C ALA A 154 -16.69 -5.34 -10.97
N SER A 155 -15.74 -5.26 -11.90
CA SER A 155 -15.11 -6.48 -12.44
C SER A 155 -13.69 -6.79 -11.97
N ASP A 156 -12.86 -5.85 -11.53
CA ASP A 156 -11.41 -6.15 -11.38
C ASP A 156 -10.69 -5.57 -10.15
N LEU A 157 -11.36 -4.77 -9.31
CA LEU A 157 -10.74 -4.28 -8.06
C LEU A 157 -10.67 -5.42 -7.02
N ARG A 158 -9.46 -5.92 -6.74
CA ARG A 158 -9.24 -6.87 -5.65
C ARG A 158 -9.00 -6.11 -4.36
N ILE A 159 -10.03 -6.01 -3.53
CA ILE A 159 -9.90 -5.60 -2.13
C ILE A 159 -9.61 -6.85 -1.31
N LEU A 160 -8.40 -6.96 -0.77
CA LEU A 160 -8.03 -8.01 0.17
C LEU A 160 -8.03 -7.40 1.57
N THR A 161 -9.02 -7.78 2.39
CA THR A 161 -8.99 -7.48 3.82
C THR A 161 -8.30 -8.63 4.52
N ILE A 162 -7.09 -8.40 5.03
CA ILE A 162 -6.34 -9.40 5.80
C ILE A 162 -6.71 -9.17 7.27
N SER A 163 -7.71 -9.90 7.76
CA SER A 163 -8.14 -9.85 9.15
C SER A 163 -8.15 -11.26 9.77
N SER A 164 -7.06 -11.60 10.47
CA SER A 164 -6.91 -12.73 11.43
C SER A 164 -7.38 -14.16 11.06
N TRP A 165 -7.81 -14.47 9.83
CA TRP A 165 -8.19 -15.83 9.45
C TRP A 165 -7.49 -16.27 8.15
N VAL A 166 -7.10 -17.55 8.13
CA VAL A 166 -6.29 -18.28 7.15
C VAL A 166 -4.77 -18.17 7.35
N TRP A 167 -4.24 -18.97 8.29
CA TRP A 167 -2.99 -19.72 8.13
C TRP A 167 -2.96 -20.89 9.14
N LYS A 168 -3.86 -21.86 8.97
CA LYS A 168 -3.71 -23.21 9.54
C LYS A 168 -3.24 -24.16 8.44
N MET A 169 -1.99 -24.01 8.02
CA MET A 169 -1.25 -25.12 7.41
C MET A 169 -0.10 -25.48 8.34
N ARG A 170 -0.35 -26.44 9.23
CA ARG A 170 0.73 -27.24 9.82
C ARG A 170 1.28 -28.15 8.71
N PRO A 171 2.59 -28.25 8.50
CA PRO A 171 3.15 -29.41 7.83
C PRO A 171 3.00 -30.60 8.78
N SER A 172 2.27 -31.63 8.40
CA SER A 172 2.38 -32.93 9.06
C SER A 172 3.67 -33.60 8.57
N LEU A 173 4.75 -33.45 9.33
CA LEU A 173 5.92 -34.31 9.25
C LEU A 173 6.01 -35.13 10.54
N SER A 174 5.56 -36.38 10.45
CA SER A 174 5.95 -37.57 11.22
C SER A 174 5.22 -38.73 10.53
N GLY A 175 5.84 -39.71 9.87
CA GLY A 175 6.99 -40.48 10.34
C GLY A 175 6.47 -41.76 11.01
N ALA A 176 6.11 -42.76 10.21
CA ALA A 176 6.13 -44.21 10.48
C ALA A 176 5.88 -44.95 9.17
#